data_AF-A0A1B7IJL0-F1
#
_entry.id   AF-A0A1B7IJL0-F1
#
_cell.length_a   1.000
_cell.length_b   1.000
_cell.length_c   1.000
_cell.angle_alpha   90.00
_cell.angle_beta   90.00
_cell.angle_gamma   90.00
#
_symmetry.space_group_name_H-M   'P 1'
#
loop_
_entity.id
_entity.type
_entity.pdbx_description
1 polymer ?
#
loop_
_entity_poly.entity_id
_entity_poly.type
_entity_poly.pdbx_seq_one_letter_code
_entity_poly.pdbx_strand_id
1 'polypeptide(L)'
;MIYDCFLYYDEDMLLDLRLNVLNDSVDKFVIVESTHSFTGQPVELHFDINKFAKFKDKIIYVVFDEKPDEDSWINESRTRNAIMRGLEKAKDDDIVIVSDVDEIIHPDAIAQHKPYYLCSVLYQTFYNYQFNLQVFNKDGKARICPAPRITSYKNLKTFFMGEPETLRNLKRSVLHKQWFKWNYLKFRTKTIQNGGWHFSWIMTSERISEKMSAISHTEYDTPELNNQEHIQNAIENGLDIWARERNLQVVDLHHGDFPEYLKANAEKFAEFIR
;
A
#
# COMPACT_ATOMS: atom_id res chain seq x y z
N MET A 1 15.01 0.39 -15.19
CA MET A 1 14.52 -0.58 -14.18
C MET A 1 13.25 -0.06 -13.53
N ILE A 2 12.45 -0.96 -12.96
CA ILE A 2 11.22 -0.67 -12.24
C ILE A 2 11.38 -1.16 -10.80
N TYR A 3 11.28 -0.22 -9.87
CA TYR A 3 11.35 -0.46 -8.43
C TYR A 3 9.95 -0.37 -7.84
N ASP A 4 9.54 -1.44 -7.20
CA ASP A 4 8.31 -1.50 -6.41
C ASP A 4 8.65 -1.35 -4.92
N CYS A 5 8.28 -0.22 -4.32
CA CYS A 5 8.72 0.16 -2.98
C CYS A 5 7.54 0.30 -2.02
N PHE A 6 7.61 -0.39 -0.87
CA PHE A 6 6.54 -0.38 0.11
C PHE A 6 7.02 -0.62 1.53
N LEU A 7 6.17 -0.23 2.48
CA LEU A 7 6.33 -0.56 3.89
C LEU A 7 5.78 -1.97 4.15
N TYR A 8 6.46 -2.70 5.03
CA TYR A 8 6.09 -4.04 5.46
C TYR A 8 5.85 -4.07 6.98
N TYR A 9 4.79 -4.76 7.39
CA TYR A 9 4.40 -4.90 8.80
C TYR A 9 3.74 -6.27 9.04
N ASP A 10 4.54 -7.34 8.98
CA ASP A 10 4.11 -8.71 9.31
C ASP A 10 2.85 -9.18 8.55
N GLU A 11 2.87 -8.98 7.23
CA GLU A 11 1.79 -9.34 6.29
C GLU A 11 2.32 -10.29 5.20
N ASP A 12 2.99 -11.37 5.61
CA ASP A 12 3.63 -12.37 4.73
C ASP A 12 2.71 -12.89 3.61
N MET A 13 1.43 -13.09 3.90
CA MET A 13 0.44 -13.55 2.92
C MET A 13 0.23 -12.54 1.79
N LEU A 14 0.05 -11.25 2.13
CA LEU A 14 -0.10 -10.19 1.14
C LEU A 14 1.21 -9.97 0.38
N LEU A 15 2.35 -10.10 1.06
CA LEU A 15 3.66 -10.03 0.44
C LEU A 15 3.86 -11.16 -0.59
N ASP A 16 3.49 -12.41 -0.26
CA ASP A 16 3.57 -13.53 -1.22
C ASP A 16 2.71 -13.27 -2.45
N LEU A 17 1.46 -12.82 -2.25
CA LEU A 17 0.56 -12.46 -3.35
C LEU A 17 1.19 -11.37 -4.22
N ARG A 18 1.66 -10.28 -3.61
CA ARG A 18 2.30 -9.16 -4.30
C ARG A 18 3.49 -9.60 -5.16
N LEU A 19 4.42 -10.34 -4.56
CA LEU A 19 5.64 -10.78 -5.22
C LEU A 19 5.32 -11.67 -6.41
N ASN A 20 4.36 -12.60 -6.29
CA ASN A 20 3.97 -13.46 -7.40
C ASN A 20 3.25 -12.70 -8.51
N VAL A 21 2.39 -11.73 -8.19
CA VAL A 21 1.66 -10.92 -9.19
C VAL A 21 2.61 -10.02 -9.98
N LEU A 22 3.58 -9.41 -9.30
CA LEU A 22 4.45 -8.40 -9.90
C LEU A 22 5.80 -8.93 -10.39
N ASN A 23 6.12 -10.20 -10.13
CA ASN A 23 7.43 -10.77 -10.42
C ASN A 23 7.93 -10.46 -11.83
N ASP A 24 7.06 -10.58 -12.85
CA ASP A 24 7.49 -10.43 -14.24
C ASP A 24 7.42 -8.98 -14.74
N SER A 25 6.86 -8.07 -13.93
CA SER A 25 6.63 -6.67 -14.28
C SER A 25 7.57 -5.70 -13.57
N VAL A 26 8.26 -6.14 -12.53
CA VAL A 26 9.20 -5.30 -11.77
C VAL A 26 10.58 -5.93 -11.69
N ASP A 27 11.61 -5.08 -11.62
CA ASP A 27 13.01 -5.52 -11.56
C ASP A 27 13.46 -5.72 -10.11
N LYS A 28 12.98 -4.86 -9.20
CA LYS A 28 13.36 -4.88 -7.79
C LYS A 28 12.16 -4.57 -6.89
N PHE A 29 12.10 -5.26 -5.76
CA PHE A 29 11.20 -4.96 -4.64
C PHE A 29 12.01 -4.30 -3.53
N VAL A 30 11.66 -3.09 -3.14
CA VAL A 30 12.25 -2.41 -1.97
C VAL A 30 11.29 -2.57 -0.80
N ILE A 31 11.68 -3.41 0.15
CA ILE A 31 10.87 -3.74 1.33
C ILE A 31 11.47 -2.99 2.51
N VAL A 32 10.70 -2.08 3.10
CA VAL A 32 11.12 -1.35 4.30
C VAL A 32 10.36 -1.87 5.50
N GLU A 33 11.08 -2.27 6.54
CA GLU A 33 10.52 -2.66 7.83
C GLU A 33 11.16 -1.83 8.95
N SER A 34 10.36 -1.44 9.94
CA SER A 34 10.79 -0.58 11.05
C SER A 34 10.92 -1.38 12.34
N THR A 35 11.91 -1.06 13.17
CA THR A 35 12.04 -1.61 14.53
C THR A 35 11.00 -1.06 15.52
N HIS A 36 10.20 -0.08 15.09
CA HIS A 36 9.13 0.52 15.87
C HIS A 36 7.86 0.69 15.04
N SER A 37 6.69 0.54 15.67
CA SER A 37 5.40 0.92 15.11
C SER A 37 5.33 2.43 14.84
N PHE A 38 4.30 2.88 14.13
CA PHE A 38 4.10 4.32 13.95
C PHE A 38 3.76 5.00 15.28
N THR A 39 3.15 4.31 16.22
CA THR A 39 2.94 4.80 17.60
C THR A 39 4.18 4.75 18.49
N GLY A 40 5.34 4.36 17.94
CA GLY A 40 6.63 4.37 18.62
C GLY A 40 6.88 3.17 19.55
N GLN A 41 6.02 2.15 19.52
CA GLN A 41 6.23 0.92 20.27
C GLN A 41 7.29 0.06 19.57
N PRO A 42 8.24 -0.55 20.29
CA PRO A 42 9.17 -1.51 19.69
C PRO A 42 8.42 -2.68 19.03
N VAL A 43 8.88 -3.11 17.87
CA VAL A 43 8.32 -4.23 17.10
C VAL A 43 9.46 -5.14 16.66
N GLU A 44 9.23 -6.46 16.68
CA GLU A 44 10.18 -7.42 16.14
C GLU A 44 10.19 -7.35 14.60
N LEU A 45 11.35 -7.56 13.99
CA LEU A 45 11.45 -7.66 12.53
C LEU A 45 10.97 -9.06 12.11
N HIS A 46 9.92 -9.12 11.31
CA HIS A 46 9.26 -10.37 10.90
C HIS A 46 9.65 -10.81 9.49
N PHE A 47 10.23 -9.92 8.67
CA PHE A 47 10.62 -10.27 7.31
C PHE A 47 11.72 -11.33 7.29
N ASP A 48 11.44 -12.48 6.65
CA ASP A 48 12.42 -13.54 6.42
C ASP A 48 12.54 -13.85 4.92
N ILE A 49 13.71 -13.52 4.37
CA ILE A 49 14.03 -13.75 2.96
C ILE A 49 13.92 -15.23 2.55
N ASN A 50 14.07 -16.17 3.48
CA ASN A 50 13.98 -17.60 3.18
C ASN A 50 12.54 -18.02 2.82
N LYS A 51 11.52 -17.37 3.39
CA LYS A 51 10.11 -17.57 3.00
C LYS A 51 9.85 -17.13 1.56
N PHE A 52 10.66 -16.21 1.04
CA PHE A 52 10.55 -15.61 -0.28
C PHE A 52 11.74 -15.93 -1.19
N ALA A 53 12.38 -17.09 -1.00
CA ALA A 53 13.62 -17.45 -1.68
C ALA A 53 13.53 -17.35 -3.22
N LYS A 54 12.35 -17.62 -3.81
CA LYS A 54 12.07 -17.46 -5.26
C LYS A 54 12.38 -16.05 -5.77
N PHE A 55 12.24 -15.03 -4.92
CA PHE A 55 12.35 -13.61 -5.27
C PHE A 55 13.63 -12.97 -4.72
N LYS A 56 14.52 -13.76 -4.10
CA LYS A 56 15.67 -13.27 -3.35
C LYS A 56 16.54 -12.29 -4.14
N ASP A 57 16.78 -12.57 -5.42
CA ASP A 57 17.61 -11.71 -6.27
C ASP A 57 16.94 -10.38 -6.65
N LYS A 58 15.62 -10.26 -6.47
CA LYS A 58 14.86 -9.03 -6.72
C LYS A 58 14.63 -8.20 -5.45
N ILE A 59 14.72 -8.80 -4.27
CA ILE A 59 14.42 -8.11 -3.01
C ILE A 59 15.61 -7.29 -2.54
N ILE A 60 15.33 -6.04 -2.20
CA ILE A 60 16.21 -5.12 -1.48
C ILE A 60 15.50 -4.84 -0.14
N TYR A 61 16.01 -5.44 0.93
CA TYR A 61 15.46 -5.27 2.27
C TYR A 61 16.16 -4.13 2.99
N VAL A 62 15.37 -3.23 3.57
CA VAL A 62 15.84 -2.04 4.29
C VAL A 62 15.24 -2.06 5.69
N VAL A 63 16.12 -2.09 6.69
CA VAL A 63 15.72 -1.90 8.08
C VAL A 63 15.76 -0.41 8.42
N PHE A 64 14.64 0.11 8.91
CA PHE A 64 14.54 1.44 9.48
C PHE A 64 14.61 1.34 11.01
N ASP A 65 15.79 1.60 11.55
CA ASP A 65 16.04 1.60 13.00
C ASP A 65 16.47 2.99 13.44
N GLU A 66 15.49 3.85 13.71
CA GLU A 66 15.71 5.18 14.24
C GLU A 66 14.79 5.45 15.42
N LYS A 67 15.21 6.34 16.31
CA LYS A 67 14.38 6.76 17.45
C LYS A 67 13.03 7.29 16.94
N PRO A 68 11.90 6.74 17.46
CA PRO A 68 10.58 7.22 17.08
C PRO A 68 10.34 8.63 17.62
N ASP A 69 9.55 9.37 16.86
CA ASP A 69 8.90 10.62 17.26
C ASP A 69 7.63 10.33 18.07
N GLU A 70 7.12 11.32 18.78
CA GLU A 70 5.82 11.21 19.47
C GLU A 70 4.66 11.27 18.47
N ASP A 71 4.84 11.95 17.32
CA ASP A 71 3.84 12.01 16.26
C ASP A 71 3.93 10.79 15.33
N SER A 72 2.86 10.00 15.31
CA SER A 72 2.77 8.78 14.52
C SER A 72 2.83 9.01 13.01
N TRP A 73 2.43 10.19 12.54
CA TRP A 73 2.56 10.55 11.13
C TRP A 73 3.99 10.90 10.74
N ILE A 74 4.78 11.45 11.68
CA ILE A 74 6.21 11.68 11.47
C ILE A 74 6.94 10.34 11.37
N ASN A 75 6.58 9.37 12.22
CA ASN A 75 7.15 8.02 12.17
C ASN A 75 6.87 7.31 10.85
N GLU A 76 5.62 7.34 10.39
CA GLU A 76 5.24 6.77 9.09
C GLU A 76 6.00 7.44 7.94
N SER A 77 6.05 8.78 7.93
CA SER A 77 6.77 9.57 6.93
C SER A 77 8.26 9.22 6.87
N ARG A 78 8.94 9.16 8.03
CA ARG A 78 10.37 8.82 8.11
C ARG A 78 10.62 7.38 7.65
N THR A 79 9.77 6.44 8.06
CA THR A 79 9.85 5.04 7.62
C THR A 79 9.69 4.95 6.11
N ARG A 80 8.69 5.62 5.52
CA ARG A 80 8.49 5.64 4.07
C ARG A 80 9.66 6.31 3.33
N ASN A 81 10.22 7.38 3.88
CA ASN A 81 11.38 8.03 3.27
C ASN A 81 12.64 7.14 3.29
N ALA A 82 12.71 6.13 4.17
CA ALA A 82 13.78 5.14 4.15
C ALA A 82 13.80 4.28 2.88
N ILE A 83 12.74 4.27 2.07
CA ILE A 83 12.75 3.69 0.70
C ILE A 83 13.96 4.19 -0.11
N MET A 84 14.39 5.44 0.10
CA MET A 84 15.56 5.99 -0.60
C MET A 84 16.85 5.17 -0.39
N ARG A 85 16.99 4.50 0.76
CA ARG A 85 18.14 3.61 1.06
C ARG A 85 18.15 2.38 0.15
N GLY A 86 16.98 1.91 -0.28
CA GLY A 86 16.87 0.81 -1.26
C GLY A 86 17.08 1.25 -2.71
N LEU A 87 17.15 2.55 -2.97
CA LEU A 87 17.26 3.14 -4.31
C LEU A 87 18.67 3.70 -4.63
N GLU A 88 19.69 3.39 -3.83
CA GLU A 88 21.06 3.89 -4.03
C GLU A 88 21.65 3.59 -5.42
N LYS A 89 21.24 2.46 -6.01
CA LYS A 89 21.70 2.02 -7.33
C LYS A 89 20.75 2.42 -8.48
N ALA A 90 19.65 3.10 -8.16
CA ALA A 90 18.69 3.54 -9.17
C ALA A 90 19.28 4.67 -10.02
N LYS A 91 18.97 4.63 -11.31
CA LYS A 91 19.33 5.63 -12.32
C LYS A 91 18.19 6.62 -12.50
N ASP A 92 18.51 7.79 -13.02
CA ASP A 92 17.56 8.90 -13.17
C ASP A 92 16.29 8.54 -13.98
N ASP A 93 16.42 7.63 -14.96
CA ASP A 93 15.36 7.15 -15.83
C ASP A 93 14.61 5.92 -15.29
N ASP A 94 15.05 5.34 -14.17
CA ASP A 94 14.36 4.24 -13.51
C ASP A 94 13.00 4.70 -12.98
N ILE A 95 12.03 3.79 -13.05
CA ILE A 95 10.68 3.99 -12.53
C ILE A 95 10.66 3.58 -11.06
N VAL A 96 10.11 4.43 -10.21
CA VAL A 96 9.90 4.17 -8.80
C VAL A 96 8.42 4.23 -8.51
N ILE A 97 7.92 3.16 -7.89
CA ILE A 97 6.56 3.05 -7.40
C ILE A 97 6.62 3.12 -5.88
N VAL A 98 5.81 3.99 -5.28
CA VAL A 98 5.67 4.09 -3.83
C VAL A 98 4.25 3.69 -3.46
N SER A 99 4.13 2.59 -2.73
CA SER A 99 2.88 1.97 -2.31
C SER A 99 2.95 1.48 -0.87
N ASP A 100 1.87 0.87 -0.40
CA ASP A 100 1.86 -0.01 0.77
C ASP A 100 1.73 -1.48 0.33
N VAL A 101 1.99 -2.45 1.22
CA VAL A 101 2.04 -3.89 0.86
C VAL A 101 0.70 -4.41 0.32
N ASP A 102 -0.41 -3.89 0.85
CA ASP A 102 -1.80 -4.22 0.53
C ASP A 102 -2.31 -3.57 -0.78
N GLU A 103 -1.51 -2.71 -1.41
CA GLU A 103 -1.81 -2.05 -2.68
C GLU A 103 -1.21 -2.83 -3.86
N ILE A 104 -1.84 -3.95 -4.25
CA ILE A 104 -1.36 -4.82 -5.33
C ILE A 104 -1.64 -4.18 -6.70
N ILE A 105 -0.59 -3.97 -7.49
CA ILE A 105 -0.68 -3.24 -8.76
C ILE A 105 -1.06 -4.20 -9.88
N HIS A 106 -1.93 -3.76 -10.79
CA HIS A 106 -2.16 -4.47 -12.04
C HIS A 106 -0.92 -4.29 -12.96
N PRO A 107 -0.25 -5.36 -13.42
CA PRO A 107 0.92 -5.29 -14.29
C PRO A 107 0.82 -4.27 -15.45
N ASP A 108 -0.28 -4.34 -16.21
CA ASP A 108 -0.52 -3.45 -17.35
C ASP A 108 -0.64 -1.96 -16.99
N ALA A 109 -0.95 -1.63 -15.73
CA ALA A 109 -1.02 -0.25 -15.27
C ALA A 109 0.37 0.40 -15.24
N ILE A 110 1.43 -0.36 -14.96
CA ILE A 110 2.81 0.15 -14.88
C ILE A 110 3.25 0.69 -16.24
N ALA A 111 2.95 -0.03 -17.32
CA ALA A 111 3.32 0.34 -18.70
C ALA A 111 2.63 1.62 -19.21
N GLN A 112 1.56 2.07 -18.54
CA GLN A 112 0.84 3.30 -18.87
C GLN A 112 1.57 4.56 -18.36
N HIS A 113 2.51 4.43 -17.42
CA HIS A 113 3.40 5.54 -17.06
C HIS A 113 4.35 5.85 -18.22
N LYS A 114 4.55 7.13 -18.51
CA LYS A 114 5.43 7.61 -19.59
C LYS A 114 6.39 8.67 -19.04
N PRO A 115 7.64 8.77 -19.55
CA PRO A 115 8.67 9.64 -18.99
C PRO A 115 8.31 11.14 -18.94
N TYR A 116 7.36 11.59 -19.76
CA TYR A 116 6.89 12.97 -19.76
C TYR A 116 5.84 13.25 -18.68
N TYR A 117 5.30 12.25 -17.99
CA TYR A 117 4.54 12.47 -16.76
C TYR A 117 5.48 12.71 -15.59
N LEU A 118 5.09 13.65 -14.73
CA LEU A 118 5.82 13.89 -13.50
C LEU A 118 5.44 12.88 -12.42
N CYS A 119 4.17 12.47 -12.43
CA CYS A 119 3.64 11.41 -11.58
C CYS A 119 2.52 10.68 -12.33
N SER A 120 2.32 9.41 -12.04
CA SER A 120 1.06 8.73 -12.30
C SER A 120 0.45 8.25 -11.01
N VAL A 121 -0.87 8.34 -10.89
CA VAL A 121 -1.64 7.80 -9.77
C VAL A 121 -2.48 6.64 -10.29
N LEU A 122 -2.38 5.51 -9.60
CA LEU A 122 -3.12 4.31 -9.92
C LEU A 122 -4.44 4.34 -9.15
N TYR A 123 -5.54 4.06 -9.83
CA TYR A 123 -6.85 3.95 -9.21
C TYR A 123 -7.15 2.48 -9.00
N GLN A 124 -7.07 2.04 -7.75
CA GLN A 124 -7.28 0.66 -7.35
C GLN A 124 -8.69 0.42 -6.84
N THR A 125 -9.27 -0.72 -7.18
CA THR A 125 -10.52 -1.19 -6.60
C THR A 125 -10.29 -1.54 -5.13
N PHE A 126 -11.16 -1.05 -4.24
CA PHE A 126 -10.98 -1.20 -2.80
C PHE A 126 -11.74 -2.43 -2.28
N TYR A 127 -11.04 -3.29 -1.56
CA TYR A 127 -11.55 -4.47 -0.86
C TYR A 127 -11.18 -4.38 0.62
N ASN A 128 -11.96 -5.01 1.49
CA ASN A 128 -11.73 -4.94 2.93
C ASN A 128 -12.03 -6.29 3.59
N TYR A 129 -11.19 -6.71 4.55
CA TYR A 129 -11.30 -7.95 5.35
C TYR A 129 -11.10 -9.26 4.60
N GLN A 130 -11.65 -9.36 3.39
CA GLN A 130 -11.56 -10.53 2.53
C GLN A 130 -11.22 -10.09 1.12
N PHE A 131 -10.51 -10.94 0.38
CA PHE A 131 -10.05 -10.61 -0.96
C PHE A 131 -11.20 -10.29 -1.90
N ASN A 132 -12.36 -10.90 -1.70
CA ASN A 132 -13.52 -10.75 -2.58
C ASN A 132 -14.65 -9.92 -1.97
N LEU A 133 -14.39 -9.18 -0.89
CA LEU A 133 -15.37 -8.30 -0.26
C LEU A 133 -15.12 -6.85 -0.69
N GLN A 134 -15.76 -6.45 -1.79
CA GLN A 134 -15.55 -5.16 -2.43
C GLN A 134 -16.31 -4.04 -1.72
N VAL A 135 -15.66 -2.89 -1.59
CA VAL A 135 -16.25 -1.69 -0.96
C VAL A 135 -16.90 -0.79 -2.01
N PHE A 136 -18.10 -0.33 -1.72
CA PHE A 136 -18.87 0.64 -2.50
C PHE A 136 -19.18 1.89 -1.65
N ASN A 137 -19.22 3.05 -2.31
CA ASN A 137 -19.69 4.28 -1.68
C ASN A 137 -21.23 4.27 -1.56
N LYS A 138 -21.78 5.20 -0.80
CA LYS A 138 -23.24 5.39 -0.64
C LYS A 138 -24.01 5.58 -1.95
N ASP A 139 -23.36 6.12 -2.99
CA ASP A 139 -23.95 6.29 -4.32
C ASP A 139 -23.91 5.01 -5.18
N GLY A 140 -23.49 3.88 -4.61
CA GLY A 140 -23.41 2.59 -5.28
C GLY A 140 -22.20 2.41 -6.20
N LYS A 141 -21.32 3.40 -6.32
CA LYS A 141 -20.09 3.27 -7.12
C LYS A 141 -19.00 2.56 -6.32
N ALA A 142 -18.25 1.71 -7.02
CA ALA A 142 -17.06 1.06 -6.47
C ALA A 142 -16.15 2.11 -5.81
N ARG A 143 -15.70 1.80 -4.60
CA ARG A 143 -14.72 2.63 -3.88
C ARG A 143 -13.37 2.45 -4.56
N ILE A 144 -12.70 3.58 -4.76
CA ILE A 144 -11.38 3.63 -5.39
C ILE A 144 -10.36 4.16 -4.40
N CYS A 145 -9.22 3.47 -4.28
CA CYS A 145 -8.02 4.00 -3.67
C CYS A 145 -7.17 4.71 -4.74
N PRO A 146 -6.89 6.03 -4.61
CA PRO A 146 -6.03 6.76 -5.54
C PRO A 146 -4.54 6.58 -5.17
N ALA A 147 -4.11 5.34 -5.13
CA ALA A 147 -2.76 4.87 -4.84
C ALA A 147 -2.54 3.52 -5.55
N PRO A 148 -1.28 3.09 -5.77
CA PRO A 148 -0.04 3.78 -5.45
C PRO A 148 0.32 4.88 -6.46
N ARG A 149 1.51 5.46 -6.28
CA ARG A 149 2.03 6.50 -7.18
C ARG A 149 3.34 6.08 -7.83
N ILE A 150 3.44 6.42 -9.11
CA ILE A 150 4.59 6.13 -9.97
C ILE A 150 5.28 7.43 -10.36
N THR A 151 6.60 7.45 -10.35
CA THR A 151 7.41 8.54 -10.90
C THR A 151 8.76 8.00 -11.41
N SER A 152 9.57 8.84 -12.05
CA SER A 152 10.98 8.50 -12.30
C SER A 152 11.83 8.83 -11.09
N TYR A 153 12.94 8.10 -10.90
CA TYR A 153 13.86 8.36 -9.79
C TYR A 153 14.41 9.79 -9.83
N LYS A 154 14.67 10.35 -11.02
CA LYS A 154 15.02 11.76 -11.18
C LYS A 154 13.97 12.70 -10.59
N ASN A 155 12.70 12.49 -10.92
CA ASN A 155 11.61 13.32 -10.41
C ASN A 155 11.42 13.13 -8.90
N LEU A 156 11.59 11.90 -8.38
CA LEU A 156 11.61 11.62 -6.95
C LEU A 156 12.67 12.46 -6.23
N LYS A 157 13.92 12.42 -6.68
CA LYS A 157 15.03 13.20 -6.10
C LYS A 157 14.82 14.72 -6.22
N THR A 158 14.31 15.19 -7.37
CA THR A 158 14.30 16.62 -7.68
C THR A 158 12.98 17.30 -7.34
N PHE A 159 11.87 16.86 -7.93
CA PHE A 159 10.57 17.49 -7.75
C PHE A 159 9.95 17.13 -6.39
N PHE A 160 10.11 15.88 -5.97
CA PHE A 160 9.63 15.36 -4.70
C PHE A 160 10.71 15.36 -3.60
N MET A 161 11.80 16.12 -3.80
CA MET A 161 12.82 16.42 -2.78
C MET A 161 13.56 15.20 -2.21
N GLY A 162 13.52 14.05 -2.89
CA GLY A 162 14.05 12.80 -2.36
C GLY A 162 13.19 12.20 -1.25
N GLU A 163 11.92 12.58 -1.18
CA GLU A 163 10.98 12.15 -0.15
C GLU A 163 9.84 11.31 -0.78
N PRO A 164 9.94 9.97 -0.73
CA PRO A 164 8.84 9.06 -1.04
C PRO A 164 7.51 9.45 -0.39
N GLU A 165 7.53 9.98 0.84
CA GLU A 165 6.34 10.48 1.53
C GLU A 165 5.70 11.66 0.80
N THR A 166 6.50 12.62 0.33
CA THR A 166 5.98 13.76 -0.44
C THR A 166 5.26 13.28 -1.69
N LEU A 167 5.80 12.27 -2.39
CA LEU A 167 5.13 11.64 -3.53
C LEU A 167 3.80 11.01 -3.08
N ARG A 168 3.81 10.15 -2.05
CA ARG A 168 2.64 9.41 -1.54
C ARG A 168 1.50 10.36 -1.14
N ASN A 169 1.80 11.34 -0.29
CA ASN A 169 0.85 12.18 0.42
C ASN A 169 0.89 13.65 -0.03
N LEU A 170 0.74 13.87 -1.34
CA LEU A 170 0.78 15.17 -2.00
C LEU A 170 0.00 16.30 -1.30
N LYS A 171 -1.22 16.03 -0.81
CA LYS A 171 -2.08 17.05 -0.15
C LYS A 171 -1.54 17.52 1.20
N ARG A 172 -0.78 16.67 1.89
CA ARG A 172 -0.12 16.99 3.17
C ARG A 172 1.26 17.60 2.97
N SER A 173 1.87 17.34 1.81
CA SER A 173 3.19 17.87 1.47
C SER A 173 3.22 19.39 1.29
N VAL A 174 4.42 19.96 1.39
CA VAL A 174 4.68 21.38 1.09
C VAL A 174 4.30 21.78 -0.34
N LEU A 175 4.25 20.83 -1.29
CA LEU A 175 3.87 21.10 -2.68
C LEU A 175 2.44 21.61 -2.81
N HIS A 176 1.52 21.13 -1.95
CA HIS A 176 0.12 21.59 -1.96
C HIS A 176 -0.01 23.08 -1.64
N LYS A 177 0.92 23.62 -0.85
CA LYS A 177 0.97 25.04 -0.46
C LYS A 177 1.61 25.92 -1.55
N GLN A 178 2.32 25.33 -2.52
CA GLN A 178 3.04 26.05 -3.57
C GLN A 178 2.23 26.08 -4.87
N TRP A 179 1.42 27.14 -5.06
CA TRP A 179 0.46 27.24 -6.18
C TRP A 179 1.03 26.86 -7.56
N PHE A 180 2.20 27.40 -7.94
CA PHE A 180 2.82 27.09 -9.23
C PHE A 180 3.21 25.61 -9.37
N LYS A 181 3.91 25.04 -8.38
CA LYS A 181 4.31 23.63 -8.39
C LYS A 181 3.10 22.71 -8.34
N TRP A 182 2.07 23.07 -7.58
CA TRP A 182 0.83 22.31 -7.46
C TRP A 182 0.08 22.21 -8.79
N ASN A 183 -0.09 23.34 -9.49
CA ASN A 183 -0.76 23.34 -10.80
C ASN A 183 0.08 22.63 -11.87
N TYR A 184 1.40 22.79 -11.84
CA TYR A 184 2.31 22.06 -12.73
C TYR A 184 2.24 20.54 -12.51
N LEU A 185 2.24 20.11 -11.25
CA LEU A 185 2.07 18.71 -10.88
C LEU A 185 0.74 18.17 -11.37
N LYS A 186 -0.38 18.88 -11.13
CA LYS A 186 -1.70 18.47 -11.62
C LYS A 186 -1.72 18.27 -13.13
N PHE A 187 -1.15 19.23 -13.88
CA PHE A 187 -1.06 19.15 -15.34
C PHE A 187 -0.22 17.95 -15.82
N ARG A 188 0.88 17.65 -15.11
CA ARG A 188 1.78 16.53 -15.46
C ARG A 188 1.48 15.23 -14.71
N THR A 189 0.34 15.13 -14.02
CA THR A 189 -0.10 13.91 -13.35
C THR A 189 -1.05 13.14 -14.25
N LYS A 190 -0.75 11.86 -14.49
CA LYS A 190 -1.65 10.95 -15.20
C LYS A 190 -2.42 10.08 -14.20
N THR A 191 -3.74 10.12 -14.25
CA THR A 191 -4.56 9.10 -13.60
C THR A 191 -4.65 7.86 -14.49
N ILE A 192 -4.33 6.71 -13.93
CA ILE A 192 -4.41 5.39 -14.55
C ILE A 192 -5.58 4.65 -13.90
N GLN A 193 -6.60 4.33 -14.71
CA GLN A 193 -7.74 3.54 -14.28
C GLN A 193 -7.35 2.05 -14.26
N ASN A 194 -8.08 1.25 -13.47
CA ASN A 194 -7.80 -0.18 -13.27
C ASN A 194 -6.34 -0.41 -12.86
N GLY A 195 -5.88 0.38 -11.88
CA GLY A 195 -4.50 0.37 -11.40
C GLY A 195 -4.14 -0.85 -10.57
N GLY A 196 -5.11 -1.70 -10.23
CA GLY A 196 -4.97 -2.88 -9.40
C GLY A 196 -5.99 -2.91 -8.26
N TRP A 197 -5.55 -3.43 -7.11
CA TRP A 197 -6.40 -3.82 -6.00
C TRP A 197 -5.81 -3.32 -4.70
N HIS A 198 -6.64 -2.70 -3.86
CA HIS A 198 -6.30 -2.38 -2.49
C HIS A 198 -7.01 -3.37 -1.58
N PHE A 199 -6.25 -4.32 -1.01
CA PHE A 199 -6.74 -5.36 -0.13
C PHE A 199 -6.53 -4.96 1.34
N SER A 200 -7.38 -4.05 1.82
CA SER A 200 -7.21 -3.49 3.16
C SER A 200 -7.64 -4.49 4.25
N TRP A 201 -6.87 -4.59 5.33
CA TRP A 201 -7.21 -5.39 6.52
C TRP A 201 -7.50 -6.88 6.26
N ILE A 202 -6.81 -7.53 5.31
CA ILE A 202 -6.95 -8.98 5.09
C ILE A 202 -6.20 -9.76 6.17
N MET A 203 -6.82 -9.86 7.34
CA MET A 203 -6.27 -10.50 8.54
C MET A 203 -7.40 -10.86 9.51
N THR A 204 -7.09 -11.64 10.56
CA THR A 204 -8.07 -12.00 11.59
C THR A 204 -8.47 -10.80 12.45
N SER A 205 -9.60 -10.90 13.16
CA SER A 205 -10.09 -9.84 14.07
C SER A 205 -9.04 -9.42 15.11
N GLU A 206 -8.28 -10.38 15.63
CA GLU A 206 -7.22 -10.14 16.63
C GLU A 206 -6.10 -9.30 16.01
N ARG A 207 -5.67 -9.65 14.79
CA ARG A 207 -4.64 -8.92 14.05
C ARG A 207 -5.09 -7.53 13.64
N ILE A 208 -6.37 -7.36 13.28
CA ILE A 208 -6.94 -6.02 13.03
C ILE A 208 -6.80 -5.18 14.30
N SER A 209 -7.16 -5.72 15.45
CA SER A 209 -7.10 -5.00 16.73
C SER A 209 -5.68 -4.56 17.08
N GLU A 210 -4.71 -5.47 16.98
CA GLU A 210 -3.28 -5.17 17.18
C GLU A 210 -2.78 -4.09 16.23
N LYS A 211 -3.08 -4.23 14.93
CA LYS A 211 -2.63 -3.28 13.91
C LYS A 211 -3.28 -1.91 14.07
N MET A 212 -4.54 -1.82 14.52
CA MET A 212 -5.20 -0.54 14.81
C MET A 212 -4.44 0.30 15.85
N SER A 213 -3.84 -0.33 16.86
CA SER A 213 -3.01 0.35 17.86
C SER A 213 -1.59 0.70 17.41
N ALA A 214 -1.17 0.19 16.23
CA ALA A 214 0.18 0.38 15.70
C ALA A 214 0.29 1.44 14.59
N ILE A 215 -0.84 1.80 13.96
CA ILE A 215 -0.88 2.73 12.80
C ILE A 215 -1.02 4.20 13.20
N SER A 216 -0.82 5.10 12.23
CA SER A 216 -0.85 6.55 12.47
C SER A 216 -2.24 7.14 12.71
N HIS A 217 -3.29 6.39 12.36
CA HIS A 217 -4.69 6.77 12.60
C HIS A 217 -5.13 6.47 14.05
N THR A 218 -4.44 7.08 15.01
CA THR A 218 -4.70 6.86 16.45
C THR A 218 -6.08 7.35 16.88
N GLU A 219 -6.74 8.20 16.09
CA GLU A 219 -8.11 8.65 16.34
C GLU A 219 -9.17 7.53 16.26
N TYR A 220 -8.84 6.40 15.64
CA TYR A 220 -9.75 5.24 15.54
C TYR A 220 -9.43 4.14 16.56
N ASP A 221 -8.36 4.29 17.35
CA ASP A 221 -8.03 3.36 18.42
C ASP A 221 -8.79 3.74 19.70
N THR A 222 -10.09 3.49 19.70
CA THR A 222 -10.97 3.73 20.86
C THR A 222 -11.57 2.41 21.35
N PRO A 223 -11.91 2.27 22.65
CA PRO A 223 -12.52 1.03 23.16
C PRO A 223 -13.80 0.62 22.42
N GLU A 224 -14.52 1.57 21.83
CA GLU A 224 -15.75 1.33 21.07
C GLU A 224 -15.49 0.74 19.68
N LEU A 225 -14.38 1.11 19.04
CA LEU A 225 -14.03 0.68 17.68
C LEU A 225 -12.97 -0.43 17.65
N ASN A 226 -12.04 -0.42 18.60
CA ASN A 226 -10.97 -1.41 18.73
C ASN A 226 -11.29 -2.44 19.81
N ASN A 227 -12.37 -3.20 19.60
CA ASN A 227 -12.71 -4.36 20.41
C ASN A 227 -13.12 -5.54 19.53
N GLN A 228 -12.89 -6.75 20.03
CA GLN A 228 -13.06 -7.97 19.26
C GLN A 228 -14.51 -8.17 18.79
N GLU A 229 -15.50 -7.87 19.64
CA GLU A 229 -16.92 -8.02 19.31
C GLU A 229 -17.34 -7.12 18.13
N HIS A 230 -16.96 -5.84 18.17
CA HIS A 230 -17.25 -4.89 17.09
C HIS A 230 -16.53 -5.27 15.79
N ILE A 231 -15.24 -5.60 15.85
CA ILE A 231 -14.44 -5.96 14.68
C ILE A 231 -15.02 -7.22 14.03
N GLN A 232 -15.30 -8.26 14.83
CA GLN A 232 -15.88 -9.50 14.32
C GLN A 232 -17.25 -9.26 13.70
N ASN A 233 -18.12 -8.50 14.37
CA ASN A 233 -19.42 -8.12 13.83
C ASN A 233 -19.29 -7.35 12.51
N ALA A 234 -18.30 -6.47 12.37
CA ALA A 234 -18.07 -5.71 11.15
C ALA A 234 -17.62 -6.63 9.99
N ILE A 235 -16.71 -7.57 10.24
CA ILE A 235 -16.28 -8.56 9.23
C ILE A 235 -17.45 -9.44 8.82
N GLU A 236 -18.17 -10.02 9.79
CA GLU A 236 -19.27 -10.96 9.56
C GLU A 236 -20.44 -10.31 8.83
N ASN A 237 -20.73 -9.03 9.08
CA ASN A 237 -21.87 -8.35 8.46
C ASN A 237 -21.49 -7.43 7.30
N GLY A 238 -20.21 -7.38 6.91
CA GLY A 238 -19.75 -6.51 5.83
C GLY A 238 -19.95 -5.02 6.16
N LEU A 239 -19.65 -4.63 7.39
CA LEU A 239 -19.72 -3.25 7.86
C LEU A 239 -18.33 -2.62 7.88
N ASP A 240 -18.27 -1.29 7.80
CA ASP A 240 -16.99 -0.58 7.98
C ASP A 240 -16.64 -0.48 9.47
N ILE A 241 -15.46 -0.97 9.85
CA ILE A 241 -14.95 -0.95 11.24
C ILE A 241 -14.87 0.47 11.84
N TRP A 242 -14.84 1.54 11.03
CA TRP A 242 -14.84 2.93 11.51
C TRP A 242 -16.21 3.61 11.37
N ALA A 243 -17.28 2.82 11.22
CA ALA A 243 -18.67 3.27 11.09
C ALA A 243 -18.90 4.29 9.95
N ARG A 244 -18.10 4.22 8.88
CA ARG A 244 -18.27 5.10 7.71
C ARG A 244 -19.40 4.59 6.81
N GLU A 245 -20.07 5.51 6.12
CA GLU A 245 -21.14 5.18 5.17
C GLU A 245 -20.59 4.47 3.91
N ARG A 246 -20.44 3.15 3.99
CA ARG A 246 -19.95 2.26 2.93
C ARG A 246 -20.77 0.98 2.88
N ASN A 247 -20.80 0.35 1.72
CA ASN A 247 -21.46 -0.93 1.51
C ASN A 247 -20.41 -1.95 1.04
N LEU A 248 -20.27 -3.07 1.74
CA LEU A 248 -19.37 -4.14 1.35
C LEU A 248 -20.16 -5.27 0.72
N GLN A 249 -19.76 -5.70 -0.47
CA GLN A 249 -20.46 -6.73 -1.24
C GLN A 249 -19.48 -7.82 -1.65
N VAL A 250 -19.91 -9.07 -1.51
CA VAL A 250 -19.14 -10.21 -1.99
C VAL A 250 -19.19 -10.22 -3.51
N VAL A 251 -18.01 -10.30 -4.13
CA VAL A 251 -17.83 -10.45 -5.57
C VAL A 251 -17.32 -11.85 -5.82
N ASP A 252 -17.81 -12.49 -6.88
CA ASP A 252 -17.30 -13.80 -7.25
C ASP A 252 -15.85 -13.70 -7.73
N LEU A 253 -14.95 -14.48 -7.11
CA LEU A 253 -13.51 -14.42 -7.38
C LEU A 253 -13.15 -14.82 -8.83
N HIS A 254 -13.90 -15.74 -9.42
CA HIS A 254 -13.63 -16.26 -10.76
C HIS A 254 -14.20 -15.37 -11.86
N HIS A 255 -15.27 -14.63 -11.58
CA HIS A 255 -15.89 -13.70 -12.53
C HIS A 255 -15.42 -12.25 -12.36
N GLY A 256 -14.80 -11.92 -11.23
CA GLY A 256 -14.26 -10.59 -10.96
C GLY A 256 -12.88 -10.32 -11.58
N ASP A 257 -12.54 -9.04 -11.63
CA ASP A 257 -11.19 -8.58 -11.94
C ASP A 257 -10.34 -8.71 -10.67
N PHE A 258 -9.58 -9.80 -10.58
CA PHE A 258 -8.69 -10.15 -9.47
C PHE A 258 -7.34 -10.63 -10.02
N PRO A 259 -6.26 -10.56 -9.23
CA PRO A 259 -4.98 -11.08 -9.68
C PRO A 259 -5.07 -12.55 -10.08
N GLU A 260 -4.54 -12.91 -11.24
CA GLU A 260 -4.60 -14.30 -11.75
C GLU A 260 -3.94 -15.29 -10.79
N TYR A 261 -2.86 -14.88 -10.11
CA TYR A 261 -2.23 -15.71 -9.07
C TYR A 261 -3.18 -15.98 -7.89
N LEU A 262 -4.00 -15.01 -7.47
CA LEU A 262 -4.99 -15.21 -6.42
C LEU A 262 -6.06 -16.21 -6.86
N LYS A 263 -6.60 -16.05 -8.08
CA LYS A 263 -7.60 -16.98 -8.64
C LYS A 263 -7.08 -18.40 -8.76
N ALA A 264 -5.86 -18.55 -9.29
CA ALA A 264 -5.22 -19.85 -9.50
C ALA A 264 -4.84 -20.56 -8.19
N ASN A 265 -4.70 -19.81 -7.09
CA ASN A 265 -4.33 -20.34 -5.78
C ASN A 265 -5.41 -20.06 -4.73
N ALA A 266 -6.69 -20.00 -5.11
CA ALA A 266 -7.78 -19.64 -4.20
C ALA A 266 -7.81 -20.50 -2.92
N GLU A 267 -7.49 -21.80 -3.01
CA GLU A 267 -7.41 -22.69 -1.85
C GLU A 267 -6.37 -22.24 -0.82
N LYS A 268 -5.23 -21.66 -1.26
CA LYS A 268 -4.19 -21.12 -0.38
C LYS A 268 -4.71 -19.94 0.45
N PHE A 269 -5.67 -19.19 -0.08
CA PHE A 269 -6.22 -17.97 0.51
C PHE A 269 -7.64 -18.16 1.03
N ALA A 270 -8.10 -19.41 1.15
CA ALA A 270 -9.51 -19.74 1.40
C ALA A 270 -10.07 -19.12 2.70
N GLU A 271 -9.23 -18.94 3.73
CA GLU A 271 -9.61 -18.28 4.98
C GLU A 271 -10.09 -16.82 4.76
N PHE A 272 -9.57 -16.15 3.73
CA PHE A 272 -9.85 -14.76 3.42
C PHE A 272 -10.68 -14.58 2.14
N ILE A 273 -11.40 -15.63 1.72
CA ILE A 273 -12.32 -15.60 0.59
C ILE A 273 -13.70 -16.05 1.09
N ARG A 274 -14.73 -15.29 0.73
CA ARG A 274 -16.12 -15.55 1.12
C ARG A 274 -16.92 -16.29 0.06
#